data_AF-A0A6P7TQQ9-F1
#
_entry.id   AF-A0A6P7TQQ9-F1
#
_cell.length_a   1.000
_cell.length_b   1.000
_cell.length_c   1.000
_cell.angle_alpha   90.00
_cell.angle_beta   90.00
_cell.angle_gamma   90.00
#
_symmetry.space_group_name_H-M   'P 1'
#
loop_
_entity.id
_entity.type
_entity.pdbx_description
1 polymer ?
#
loop_
_entity_poly.entity_id
_entity_poly.type
_entity_poly.pdbx_seq_one_letter_code
_entity_poly.pdbx_strand_id
1 'polypeptide(L)'
;MLHIFSGSDWMDETTKDAAKKKAAAVLDFIGYSATINKMPLFPDVGNLTGTDFLTSMLNIRRMTSALQFNSLRNLRPRNSSDIPSAMVNAFYDPSRNTINFPAGILQKPFFDENYPSPLLYGVFGAVVGHEFTHGFDNSGTLFFFYLL
;
A
#
# COMPACT_ATOMS: atom_id res chain seq x y z
N MET A 1 -17.61 4.22 -5.27
CA MET A 1 -17.59 2.74 -5.32
C MET A 1 -18.88 2.11 -4.83
N LEU A 2 -19.32 2.33 -3.58
CA LEU A 2 -20.54 1.71 -3.05
C LEU A 2 -21.78 1.94 -3.93
N HIS A 3 -21.96 3.17 -4.43
CA HIS A 3 -23.03 3.51 -5.37
C HIS A 3 -22.91 2.76 -6.72
N ILE A 4 -21.70 2.48 -7.19
CA ILE A 4 -21.45 1.76 -8.45
C ILE A 4 -21.95 0.31 -8.31
N PHE A 5 -21.65 -0.35 -7.19
CA PHE A 5 -22.15 -1.71 -6.95
C PHE A 5 -23.66 -1.76 -6.79
N SER A 6 -24.27 -0.79 -6.10
CA SER A 6 -25.73 -0.75 -5.94
C SER A 6 -26.46 -0.62 -7.29
N GLY A 7 -25.91 0.14 -8.23
CA GLY A 7 -26.50 0.35 -9.55
C GLY A 7 -26.02 -0.61 -10.64
N SER A 8 -25.35 -1.71 -10.29
CA SER A 8 -24.81 -2.67 -11.26
C SER A 8 -25.85 -3.72 -11.65
N ASP A 9 -26.21 -3.84 -12.93
CA ASP A 9 -27.24 -4.81 -13.36
C ASP A 9 -26.67 -6.20 -13.73
N TRP A 10 -25.35 -6.33 -13.83
CA TRP A 10 -24.68 -7.57 -14.25
C TRP A 10 -24.27 -8.47 -13.08
N MET A 11 -24.37 -7.99 -11.85
CA MET A 11 -24.06 -8.73 -10.63
C MET A 11 -25.33 -9.14 -9.91
N ASP A 12 -25.36 -10.34 -9.34
CA ASP A 12 -26.42 -10.70 -8.39
C ASP A 12 -26.28 -9.93 -7.05
N GLU A 13 -27.35 -9.88 -6.27
CA GLU A 13 -27.39 -9.13 -5.00
C GLU A 13 -26.38 -9.65 -3.97
N THR A 14 -26.12 -10.95 -3.93
CA THR A 14 -25.17 -11.53 -2.96
C THR A 14 -23.74 -11.10 -3.26
N THR A 15 -23.36 -11.08 -4.55
CA THR A 15 -22.06 -10.61 -5.00
C THR A 15 -21.92 -9.09 -4.80
N LYS A 16 -22.98 -8.31 -5.04
CA LYS A 16 -22.98 -6.86 -4.74
C LYS A 16 -22.71 -6.59 -3.27
N ASP A 17 -23.38 -7.31 -2.38
CA ASP A 17 -23.22 -7.11 -0.94
C ASP A 17 -21.82 -7.51 -0.45
N ALA A 18 -21.25 -8.59 -0.96
CA ALA A 18 -19.87 -8.96 -0.69
C ALA A 18 -18.88 -7.88 -1.19
N ALA A 19 -19.10 -7.34 -2.39
CA ALA A 19 -18.26 -6.30 -2.97
C ALA A 19 -18.34 -4.97 -2.18
N LYS A 20 -19.55 -4.58 -1.75
CA LYS A 20 -19.75 -3.40 -0.87
C LYS A 20 -19.05 -3.59 0.47
N LYS A 21 -19.18 -4.76 1.11
CA LYS A 21 -18.49 -5.07 2.37
C LYS A 21 -16.97 -4.96 2.22
N LYS A 22 -16.42 -5.50 1.14
CA LYS A 22 -14.98 -5.39 0.84
C LYS A 22 -14.55 -3.94 0.62
N ALA A 23 -15.28 -3.19 -0.20
CA ALA A 23 -14.97 -1.78 -0.50
C ALA A 23 -15.04 -0.90 0.75
N ALA A 24 -16.04 -1.12 1.61
CA ALA A 24 -16.19 -0.40 2.87
C ALA A 24 -15.10 -0.73 3.89
N ALA A 25 -14.44 -1.88 3.76
CA ALA A 25 -13.42 -2.32 4.70
C ALA A 25 -12.01 -1.86 4.35
N VAL A 26 -11.77 -1.25 3.17
CA VAL A 26 -10.43 -0.81 2.74
C VAL A 26 -9.79 0.10 3.79
N LEU A 27 -8.53 -0.16 4.15
CA LEU A 27 -7.73 0.74 4.98
C LEU A 27 -6.78 1.54 4.12
N ASP A 28 -6.60 2.81 4.45
CA ASP A 28 -5.72 3.73 3.75
C ASP A 28 -4.43 4.01 4.52
N PHE A 29 -3.34 4.16 3.78
CA PHE A 29 -2.06 4.65 4.25
C PHE A 29 -1.64 5.83 3.37
N ILE A 30 -1.62 7.02 3.95
CA ILE A 30 -1.34 8.26 3.22
C ILE A 30 -0.04 8.87 3.75
N GLY A 31 0.87 9.19 2.86
CA GLY A 31 2.15 9.81 3.18
C GLY A 31 3.18 8.82 3.74
N TYR A 32 3.22 8.73 5.06
CA TYR A 32 4.23 7.95 5.78
C TYR A 32 3.69 7.39 7.09
N SER A 33 4.31 6.31 7.56
CA SER A 33 3.93 5.73 8.85
C SER A 33 4.29 6.66 10.01
N ALA A 34 3.38 6.86 10.96
CA ALA A 34 3.67 7.56 12.22
C ALA A 34 4.81 6.92 13.03
N THR A 35 5.12 5.64 12.77
CA THR A 35 6.21 4.91 13.41
C THR A 35 7.55 5.02 12.69
N ILE A 36 7.67 5.79 11.60
CA ILE A 36 8.90 5.89 10.80
C ILE A 36 10.11 6.31 11.65
N ASN A 37 9.92 7.22 12.60
CA ASN A 37 10.96 7.68 13.54
C ASN A 37 11.29 6.66 14.65
N LYS A 38 10.47 5.61 14.78
CA LYS A 38 10.62 4.54 15.77
C LYS A 38 11.15 3.24 15.13
N MET A 39 11.33 3.21 13.82
CA MET A 39 11.92 2.06 13.16
C MET A 39 13.36 1.93 13.64
N PRO A 40 13.77 0.75 14.15
CA PRO A 40 15.13 0.55 14.59
C PRO A 40 16.06 0.83 13.40
N LEU A 41 16.95 1.82 13.56
CA LEU A 41 18.11 1.97 12.69
C LEU A 41 18.83 0.63 12.74
N PHE A 42 18.87 -0.10 11.62
CA PHE A 42 19.28 -1.50 11.61
C PHE A 42 20.68 -1.66 12.23
N PRO A 43 20.78 -2.07 13.50
CA PRO A 43 22.04 -1.99 14.23
C PRO A 43 23.00 -3.08 13.74
N ASP A 44 22.47 -4.12 13.11
CA ASP A 44 23.18 -5.31 12.63
C ASP A 44 23.62 -5.23 11.16
N VAL A 45 23.44 -4.08 10.48
CA VAL A 45 23.88 -3.93 9.08
C VAL A 45 25.41 -3.92 8.91
N GLY A 46 26.15 -4.00 10.02
CA GLY A 46 27.61 -3.99 10.05
C GLY A 46 28.20 -2.65 9.63
N ASN A 47 29.51 -2.65 9.33
CA ASN A 47 30.20 -1.44 8.90
C ASN A 47 29.87 -1.16 7.42
N LEU A 48 28.99 -0.20 7.15
CA LEU A 48 28.76 0.32 5.81
C LEU A 48 29.84 1.37 5.52
N THR A 49 30.80 1.02 4.68
CA THR A 49 31.85 1.96 4.28
C THR A 49 31.60 2.41 2.86
N GLY A 50 31.81 3.70 2.57
CA GLY A 50 31.69 4.23 1.21
C GLY A 50 32.78 3.73 0.24
N THR A 51 33.77 2.99 0.75
CA THR A 51 34.96 2.55 0.01
C THR A 51 34.90 1.08 -0.41
N ASP A 52 34.11 0.24 0.27
CA ASP A 52 33.89 -1.17 -0.11
C ASP A 52 32.41 -1.44 -0.35
N PHE A 53 32.00 -1.23 -1.61
CA PHE A 53 30.63 -1.42 -2.06
C PHE A 53 30.16 -2.87 -1.95
N LEU A 54 31.02 -3.84 -2.29
CA LEU A 54 30.64 -5.25 -2.30
C LEU A 54 30.35 -5.73 -0.88
N THR A 55 31.24 -5.45 0.07
CA THR A 55 31.03 -5.81 1.48
C THR A 55 29.78 -5.15 2.04
N SER A 56 29.56 -3.87 1.73
CA SER A 56 28.35 -3.15 2.15
C SER A 56 27.07 -3.82 1.60
N MET A 57 27.07 -4.20 0.32
CA MET A 57 25.93 -4.90 -0.30
C MET A 57 25.68 -6.27 0.33
N LEU A 58 26.73 -7.05 0.59
CA LEU A 58 26.61 -8.37 1.23
C LEU A 58 26.07 -8.26 2.67
N ASN A 59 26.50 -7.25 3.41
CA ASN A 59 25.99 -7.01 4.77
C ASN A 59 24.50 -6.64 4.75
N ILE A 60 24.07 -5.77 3.85
CA ILE A 60 22.64 -5.42 3.67
C ILE A 60 21.84 -6.67 3.30
N ARG A 61 22.34 -7.50 2.38
CA ARG A 61 21.67 -8.76 1.99
C ARG A 61 21.55 -9.72 3.16
N ARG A 62 22.62 -9.94 3.93
CA ARG A 62 22.62 -10.80 5.11
C ARG A 62 21.58 -10.35 6.14
N MET A 63 21.58 -9.05 6.44
CA MET A 63 20.63 -8.46 7.40
C MET A 63 19.19 -8.57 6.92
N THR A 64 18.91 -8.18 5.66
CA THR A 64 17.54 -8.25 5.11
C THR A 64 17.02 -9.68 5.06
N SER A 65 17.86 -10.66 4.70
CA SER A 65 17.50 -12.08 4.78
C SER A 65 17.20 -12.52 6.22
N ALA A 66 18.04 -12.15 7.20
CA ALA A 66 17.82 -12.50 8.60
C ALA A 66 16.49 -11.93 9.13
N LEU A 67 16.16 -10.67 8.81
CA LEU A 67 14.88 -10.06 9.17
C LEU A 67 13.69 -10.79 8.55
N GLN A 68 13.79 -11.18 7.28
CA GLN A 68 12.75 -11.98 6.61
C GLN A 68 12.55 -13.33 7.30
N PHE A 69 13.63 -14.08 7.57
CA PHE A 69 13.54 -15.37 8.26
C PHE A 69 12.98 -15.24 9.67
N ASN A 70 13.38 -14.22 10.42
CA ASN A 70 12.88 -13.96 11.77
C ASN A 70 11.40 -13.55 11.77
N SER A 71 10.88 -13.03 10.65
CA SER A 71 9.48 -12.62 10.51
C SER A 71 8.51 -13.78 10.24
N LEU A 72 9.00 -14.98 9.89
CA LEU A 72 8.16 -16.12 9.44
C LEU A 72 7.12 -16.60 10.46
N ARG A 73 7.30 -16.28 11.74
CA ARG A 73 6.36 -16.63 12.83
C ARG A 73 5.59 -15.44 13.38
N ASN A 74 5.84 -14.25 12.85
CA ASN A 74 5.17 -13.04 13.30
C ASN A 74 3.91 -12.81 12.46
N LEU A 75 2.82 -12.49 13.13
CA LEU A 75 1.64 -11.96 12.46
C LEU A 75 1.96 -10.56 11.95
N ARG A 76 1.56 -10.28 10.71
CA ARG A 76 1.67 -8.94 10.13
C ARG A 76 0.34 -8.23 10.34
N PRO A 77 0.29 -7.16 11.17
CA PRO A 77 -0.95 -6.45 11.40
C PRO A 77 -1.51 -5.89 10.09
N ARG A 78 -2.82 -6.01 9.90
CA ARG A 78 -3.50 -5.46 8.71
C ARG A 78 -3.23 -3.95 8.53
N ASN A 79 -3.16 -3.23 9.65
CA ASN A 79 -2.90 -1.79 9.74
C ASN A 79 -1.39 -1.41 9.72
N SER A 80 -0.52 -2.24 9.17
CA SER A 80 0.89 -1.91 8.92
C SER A 80 1.14 -1.64 7.44
N SER A 81 2.15 -0.85 7.07
CA SER A 81 2.58 -0.71 5.67
C SER A 81 4.09 -0.59 5.62
N ASP A 82 4.72 -1.37 4.75
CA ASP A 82 6.19 -1.41 4.57
C ASP A 82 6.62 -0.69 3.28
N ILE A 83 5.71 0.10 2.69
CA ILE A 83 6.00 0.84 1.46
C ILE A 83 6.85 2.07 1.81
N PRO A 84 8.01 2.26 1.13
CA PRO A 84 8.85 3.42 1.36
C PRO A 84 8.12 4.72 1.06
N SER A 85 8.12 5.66 2.01
CA SER A 85 7.38 6.92 1.89
C SER A 85 7.89 7.83 0.77
N ALA A 86 9.16 7.72 0.40
CA ALA A 86 9.76 8.52 -0.67
C ALA A 86 9.43 8.01 -2.08
N MET A 87 8.72 6.88 -2.21
CA MET A 87 8.38 6.30 -3.50
C MET A 87 7.33 7.14 -4.23
N VAL A 88 7.57 7.44 -5.51
CA VAL A 88 6.60 8.12 -6.37
C VAL A 88 5.75 7.06 -7.07
N ASN A 89 4.79 6.48 -6.33
CA ASN A 89 3.87 5.46 -6.84
C ASN A 89 2.61 5.37 -5.96
N ALA A 90 1.66 4.49 -6.29
CA ALA A 90 0.54 4.11 -5.44
C ALA A 90 0.36 2.59 -5.49
N PHE A 91 -0.30 2.02 -4.47
CA PHE A 91 -0.45 0.56 -4.37
C PHE A 91 -1.74 0.14 -3.66
N TYR A 92 -2.36 -0.89 -4.21
CA TYR A 92 -3.33 -1.72 -3.52
C TYR A 92 -2.72 -3.06 -3.11
N ASP A 93 -2.91 -3.47 -1.85
CA ASP A 93 -2.52 -4.78 -1.34
C ASP A 93 -3.78 -5.66 -1.13
N PRO A 94 -4.04 -6.65 -2.01
CA PRO A 94 -5.19 -7.54 -1.89
C PRO A 94 -5.20 -8.38 -0.61
N SER A 95 -4.02 -8.78 -0.12
CA SER A 95 -3.91 -9.65 1.06
C SER A 95 -4.38 -8.98 2.34
N ARG A 96 -4.23 -7.65 2.40
CA ARG A 96 -4.62 -6.84 3.57
C ARG A 96 -5.81 -5.93 3.28
N ASN A 97 -6.29 -5.88 2.03
CA ASN A 97 -7.34 -4.97 1.59
C ASN A 97 -6.98 -3.51 1.96
N THR A 98 -5.80 -3.06 1.53
CA THR A 98 -5.27 -1.73 1.85
C THR A 98 -4.86 -0.95 0.62
N ILE A 99 -5.00 0.37 0.69
CA ILE A 99 -4.60 1.32 -0.35
C ILE A 99 -3.50 2.23 0.21
N ASN A 100 -2.47 2.48 -0.57
CA ASN A 100 -1.25 3.13 -0.10
C ASN A 100 -0.84 4.23 -1.07
N PHE A 101 -0.73 5.46 -0.54
CA PHE A 101 -0.27 6.64 -1.26
C PHE A 101 0.93 7.23 -0.52
N PRO A 102 2.17 6.77 -0.81
CA PRO A 102 3.38 7.31 -0.20
C PRO A 102 3.52 8.83 -0.39
N ALA A 103 4.23 9.49 0.51
CA ALA A 103 4.46 10.95 0.42
C ALA A 103 5.09 11.36 -0.92
N GLY A 104 5.89 10.49 -1.53
CA GLY A 104 6.50 10.73 -2.84
C GLY A 104 5.51 10.95 -3.98
N ILE A 105 4.29 10.39 -3.96
CA ILE A 105 3.29 10.68 -5.01
C ILE A 105 2.45 11.93 -4.71
N LEU A 106 2.46 12.43 -3.47
CA LEU A 106 1.67 13.58 -3.02
C LEU A 106 2.34 14.92 -3.37
N GLN A 107 2.72 15.06 -4.63
CA GLN A 107 3.37 16.24 -5.18
C GLN A 107 2.99 16.45 -6.65
N LYS A 108 3.39 17.59 -7.22
CA LYS A 108 3.21 17.85 -8.65
C LYS A 108 3.89 16.79 -9.50
N PRO A 109 3.30 16.37 -10.64
CA PRO A 109 2.04 16.88 -11.20
C PRO A 109 0.79 16.19 -10.62
N PHE A 110 0.94 15.18 -9.76
CA PHE A 110 -0.16 14.34 -9.30
C PHE A 110 -1.08 15.04 -8.30
N PHE A 111 -0.51 15.80 -7.37
CA PHE A 111 -1.23 16.48 -6.31
C PHE A 111 -0.65 17.86 -6.02
N ASP A 112 -1.52 18.86 -5.90
CA ASP A 112 -1.26 20.18 -5.31
C ASP A 112 -2.57 20.64 -4.67
N GLU A 113 -2.53 21.07 -3.41
CA GLU A 113 -3.70 21.58 -2.68
C GLU A 113 -4.35 22.80 -3.36
N ASN A 114 -3.60 23.53 -4.20
CA ASN A 114 -4.05 24.71 -4.93
C ASN A 114 -4.69 24.37 -6.28
N TYR A 115 -4.71 23.09 -6.69
CA TYR A 115 -5.37 22.69 -7.93
C TYR A 115 -6.89 22.85 -7.82
N PRO A 116 -7.57 23.33 -8.88
CA PRO A 116 -9.02 23.34 -8.90
C PRO A 116 -9.54 21.89 -8.84
N SER A 117 -10.69 21.69 -8.20
CA SER A 117 -11.24 20.34 -7.98
C SER A 117 -11.25 19.43 -9.21
N PRO A 118 -11.62 19.89 -10.43
CA PRO A 118 -11.58 19.05 -11.62
C PRO A 118 -10.19 18.45 -11.91
N LEU A 119 -9.12 19.19 -11.63
CA LEU A 119 -7.75 18.72 -11.83
C LEU A 119 -7.34 17.72 -10.73
N LEU A 120 -7.72 17.97 -9.47
CA LEU A 120 -7.51 17.00 -8.39
C LEU A 120 -8.23 15.68 -8.65
N TYR A 121 -9.50 15.72 -9.07
CA TYR A 121 -10.25 14.51 -9.41
C TYR A 121 -9.71 13.82 -10.67
N GLY A 122 -9.33 14.59 -11.69
CA GLY A 122 -8.84 14.04 -12.95
C GLY A 122 -7.46 13.39 -12.82
N VAL A 123 -6.58 13.94 -11.98
CA VAL A 123 -5.22 13.42 -11.81
C VAL A 123 -5.17 12.47 -10.62
N PHE A 124 -5.26 13.01 -9.40
CA PHE A 124 -5.13 12.19 -8.19
C PHE A 124 -6.34 11.29 -7.98
N GLY A 125 -7.55 11.76 -8.27
CA GLY A 125 -8.76 10.95 -8.19
C GLY A 125 -8.75 9.75 -9.13
N ALA A 126 -8.14 9.88 -10.32
CA ALA A 126 -7.93 8.75 -11.22
C ALA A 126 -6.94 7.72 -10.66
N VAL A 127 -5.86 8.17 -10.00
CA VAL A 127 -4.92 7.28 -9.28
C VAL A 127 -5.63 6.55 -8.14
N VAL A 128 -6.43 7.26 -7.34
CA VAL A 128 -7.23 6.65 -6.27
C VAL A 128 -8.20 5.62 -6.83
N GLY A 129 -8.87 5.95 -7.94
CA GLY A 129 -9.77 5.03 -8.64
C GLY A 129 -9.06 3.77 -9.14
N HIS A 130 -7.89 3.92 -9.78
CA HIS A 130 -7.05 2.82 -10.26
C HIS A 130 -6.70 1.84 -9.14
N GLU A 131 -6.15 2.33 -8.04
CA GLU A 131 -5.79 1.48 -6.91
C GLU A 131 -7.01 0.85 -6.25
N PHE A 132 -8.15 1.55 -6.14
CA PHE A 132 -9.38 0.94 -5.65
C PHE A 132 -9.86 -0.19 -6.55
N THR A 133 -9.72 -0.06 -7.88
CA THR A 133 -10.14 -1.10 -8.83
C THR A 133 -9.29 -2.35 -8.75
N HIS A 134 -8.03 -2.28 -8.31
CA HIS A 134 -7.22 -3.47 -8.03
C HIS A 134 -7.81 -4.37 -6.94
N GLY A 135 -8.68 -3.85 -6.06
CA GLY A 135 -9.47 -4.68 -5.15
C GLY A 135 -10.51 -5.56 -5.82
N PHE A 136 -10.84 -5.30 -7.07
CA PHE A 136 -11.94 -5.91 -7.80
C PHE A 136 -11.57 -6.34 -9.22
N ASP A 137 -10.27 -6.36 -9.55
CA ASP A 137 -9.78 -6.95 -10.79
C ASP A 137 -9.72 -8.50 -10.69
N ASN A 138 -9.21 -9.13 -11.74
CA ASN A 138 -9.12 -10.60 -11.85
C ASN A 138 -8.38 -11.26 -10.68
N SER A 139 -7.42 -10.58 -10.06
CA SER A 139 -6.68 -11.09 -8.91
C SER A 139 -7.29 -10.61 -7.61
N GLY A 140 -7.63 -9.32 -7.53
CA GLY A 140 -8.22 -8.71 -6.35
C GLY A 140 -9.47 -9.43 -5.88
N THR A 141 -10.36 -9.81 -6.80
CA THR A 141 -11.62 -10.53 -6.50
C THR A 141 -11.43 -11.84 -5.75
N LEU A 142 -10.28 -12.51 -5.88
CA LEU A 142 -9.99 -13.78 -5.19
C LEU A 142 -9.71 -13.58 -3.69
N PHE A 143 -9.48 -12.35 -3.25
CA PHE A 143 -9.18 -12.04 -1.87
C PHE A 143 -10.40 -11.49 -1.15
N PHE A 144 -10.75 -12.12 -0.03
CA PHE A 144 -11.59 -11.52 1.00
C PHE A 144 -10.71 -11.27 2.22
N PHE A 145 -10.82 -10.10 2.86
CA PHE A 145 -10.03 -9.81 4.05
C PHE A 145 -10.57 -10.69 5.19
N TYR A 146 -9.84 -11.74 5.55
CA TYR A 146 -10.10 -12.48 6.77
C TYR A 146 -9.26 -11.87 7.89
N LEU A 147 -9.93 -11.52 8.99
CA LEU A 147 -9.28 -11.24 10.27
C LEU A 147 -8.63 -12.56 10.72
N LEU A 148 -7.33 -12.71 10.49
CA LEU A 148 -6.49 -13.53 11.35
C LEU A 148 -6.02 -12.66 12.52
#